data_AF-A0A2P7YHG5-F1
#
_entry.id   AF-A0A2P7YHG5-F1
#
_cell.length_a   1.000
_cell.length_b   1.000
_cell.length_c   1.000
_cell.angle_alpha   90.00
_cell.angle_beta   90.00
_cell.angle_gamma   90.00
#
_symmetry.space_group_name_H-M   'P 1'
#
loop_
_entity.id
_entity.type
_entity.pdbx_description
1 polymer ?
#
loop_
_entity_poly.entity_id
_entity_poly.type
_entity_poly.pdbx_seq_one_letter_code
_entity_poly.pdbx_strand_id
1 'polypeptide(L)'
;MSDVLLELEMILATVRQIDQSVLASIALLEKGVPAGSYKQLVASNKEKLERVMALLEEIKQTQAVEEYQRKALRATGGASDNELDSDLDQLLEELDNDAEESLAQYREARLAELKREFGKIDRAAHELGQDLGLVTFVNDEKELMDLVTKADVCMVHFHQPEFARCKVMNERLAAVAEKHVDVRILAIKAGLAPFLVAKLQLKVLPVVIAYRKGKELARIVGFEGLGGSGTDFPVEGLETWMFRHRLVNRRALTFAAKKATQNDESDDDDWY
;
A
#
# COMPACT_ATOMS: atom_id res chain seq x y z
N MET A 1 -2.64 9.82 13.71
CA MET A 1 -3.93 9.19 13.41
C MET A 1 -3.77 8.60 12.03
N SER A 2 -3.99 7.30 11.82
CA SER A 2 -3.84 6.71 10.49
C SER A 2 -4.89 7.30 9.56
N ASP A 3 -4.53 7.60 8.31
CA ASP A 3 -5.46 8.24 7.37
C ASP A 3 -6.65 7.32 7.02
N VAL A 4 -6.53 6.00 7.21
CA VAL A 4 -7.65 5.04 7.14
C VAL A 4 -8.70 5.31 8.23
N LEU A 5 -8.28 5.70 9.45
CA LEU A 5 -9.22 6.14 10.49
C LEU A 5 -9.92 7.43 10.07
N LEU A 6 -9.22 8.32 9.36
CA LEU A 6 -9.80 9.56 8.85
C LEU A 6 -10.86 9.29 7.77
N GLU A 7 -10.61 8.33 6.88
CA GLU A 7 -11.57 7.87 5.88
C GLU A 7 -12.81 7.23 6.53
N LEU A 8 -12.61 6.37 7.54
CA LEU A 8 -13.71 5.79 8.32
C LEU A 8 -14.51 6.85 9.09
N GLU A 9 -13.84 7.83 9.69
CA GLU A 9 -14.50 8.96 10.35
C GLU A 9 -15.31 9.81 9.36
N MET A 10 -14.79 10.03 8.15
CA MET A 10 -15.52 10.70 7.06
C MET A 10 -16.76 9.93 6.63
N ILE A 11 -16.66 8.62 6.45
CA ILE A 11 -17.80 7.75 6.14
C ILE A 11 -18.85 7.86 7.24
N LEU A 12 -18.43 7.70 8.50
CA LEU A 12 -19.31 7.73 9.66
C LEU A 12 -19.97 9.11 9.86
N ALA A 13 -19.26 10.20 9.60
CA ALA A 13 -19.81 11.56 9.59
C ALA A 13 -20.86 11.74 8.49
N THR A 14 -20.62 11.19 7.30
CA THR A 14 -21.55 11.27 6.16
C THR A 14 -22.82 10.47 6.42
N VAL A 15 -22.70 9.25 6.96
CA VAL A 15 -23.83 8.42 7.38
C VAL A 15 -24.68 9.15 8.42
N ARG A 16 -24.05 9.73 9.45
CA ARG A 16 -24.76 10.55 10.46
C ARG A 16 -25.53 11.73 9.84
N GLN A 17 -24.97 12.39 8.82
CA GLN A 17 -25.68 13.47 8.13
C GLN A 17 -26.89 12.96 7.34
N ILE A 18 -26.78 11.78 6.72
CA ILE A 18 -27.90 11.14 6.03
C ILE A 18 -29.00 10.81 7.04
N ASP A 19 -28.66 10.18 8.17
CA ASP A 19 -29.61 9.84 9.24
C ASP A 19 -30.35 11.09 9.75
N GLN A 20 -29.63 12.18 10.04
CA GLN A 20 -30.24 13.45 10.46
C GLN A 20 -31.17 14.02 9.38
N SER A 21 -30.80 13.92 8.10
CA SER A 21 -31.64 14.39 7.00
C SER A 21 -32.89 13.52 6.79
N VAL A 22 -32.79 12.21 7.00
CA VAL A 22 -33.93 11.29 6.97
C VAL A 22 -34.89 11.62 8.12
N LEU A 23 -34.39 11.81 9.33
CA LEU A 23 -35.20 12.23 10.48
C LEU A 23 -35.89 13.57 10.25
N ALA A 24 -35.21 14.55 9.64
CA ALA A 24 -35.81 15.84 9.27
C ALA A 24 -36.95 15.67 8.26
N SER A 25 -36.81 14.73 7.32
CA SER A 25 -37.84 14.40 6.34
C SER A 25 -39.06 13.74 7.01
N ILE A 26 -38.85 12.83 7.97
CA ILE A 26 -39.93 12.23 8.77
C ILE A 26 -40.69 13.29 9.57
N ALA A 27 -39.99 14.20 10.25
CA ALA A 27 -40.61 15.27 11.03
C ALA A 27 -41.42 16.26 10.19
N LEU A 28 -41.03 16.47 8.93
CA LEU A 28 -41.79 17.29 7.98
C LEU A 28 -43.05 16.56 7.48
N LEU A 29 -42.98 15.23 7.28
CA LEU A 29 -44.12 14.39 6.91
C LEU A 29 -45.18 14.39 8.02
N GLU A 30 -44.77 14.27 9.27
CA GLU A 30 -45.65 14.38 10.45
C GLU A 30 -46.38 15.73 10.50
N LYS A 31 -45.79 16.79 9.94
CA LYS A 31 -46.38 18.14 9.86
C LYS A 31 -47.25 18.38 8.63
N GLY A 32 -47.42 17.38 7.75
CA GLY A 32 -48.27 17.47 6.56
C GLY A 32 -47.72 18.38 5.45
N VAL A 33 -46.41 18.63 5.42
CA VAL A 33 -45.77 19.47 4.39
C VAL A 33 -45.81 18.74 3.02
N PRO A 34 -46.06 19.43 1.89
CA PRO A 34 -46.20 18.80 0.58
C PRO A 34 -44.89 18.19 0.02
N ALA A 35 -45.02 17.13 -0.78
CA ALA A 35 -43.93 16.27 -1.28
C ALA A 35 -42.77 17.00 -2.00
N GLY A 36 -43.03 18.19 -2.58
CA GLY A 36 -42.00 19.01 -3.23
C GLY A 36 -40.88 19.45 -2.28
N SER A 37 -41.18 19.62 -0.99
CA SER A 37 -40.21 20.04 0.04
C SER A 37 -39.17 18.98 0.39
N TYR A 38 -39.43 17.70 0.10
CA TYR A 38 -38.53 16.57 0.44
C TYR A 38 -37.68 16.13 -0.74
N LYS A 39 -38.08 16.48 -1.98
CA LYS A 39 -37.40 16.05 -3.20
C LYS A 39 -35.93 16.45 -3.23
N GLN A 40 -35.61 17.65 -2.75
CA GLN A 40 -34.23 18.15 -2.66
C GLN A 40 -33.41 17.41 -1.58
N LEU A 41 -34.01 17.12 -0.42
CA LEU A 41 -33.38 16.36 0.67
C LEU A 41 -33.06 14.92 0.21
N VAL A 42 -34.01 14.26 -0.47
CA VAL A 42 -33.81 12.91 -1.02
C VAL A 42 -32.71 12.90 -2.08
N ALA A 43 -32.69 13.88 -2.99
CA ALA A 43 -31.63 13.99 -3.99
C ALA A 43 -30.24 14.23 -3.37
N SER A 44 -30.15 15.09 -2.35
CA SER A 44 -28.89 15.34 -1.63
C SER A 44 -28.40 14.11 -0.87
N ASN A 45 -29.31 13.37 -0.21
CA ASN A 45 -28.94 12.13 0.48
C ASN A 45 -28.51 11.04 -0.49
N LYS A 46 -29.12 10.98 -1.68
CA LYS A 46 -28.69 10.08 -2.74
C LYS A 46 -27.24 10.35 -3.16
N GLU A 47 -26.89 11.62 -3.40
CA GLU A 47 -25.52 12.00 -3.76
C GLU A 47 -24.51 11.69 -2.63
N LYS A 48 -24.89 11.93 -1.36
CA LYS A 48 -24.06 11.55 -0.21
C LYS A 48 -23.86 10.04 -0.11
N LEU A 49 -24.91 9.26 -0.35
CA LEU A 49 -24.85 7.80 -0.35
C LEU A 49 -23.96 7.29 -1.50
N GLU A 50 -24.07 7.85 -2.70
CA GLU A 50 -23.20 7.52 -3.84
C GLU A 50 -21.71 7.74 -3.51
N ARG A 51 -21.37 8.83 -2.80
CA ARG A 51 -20.00 9.09 -2.33
C ARG A 51 -19.53 8.06 -1.30
N VAL A 52 -20.38 7.69 -0.34
CA VAL A 52 -20.07 6.66 0.66
C VAL A 52 -19.84 5.31 0.00
N MET A 53 -20.70 4.94 -0.95
CA MET A 53 -20.57 3.69 -1.71
C MET A 53 -19.26 3.66 -2.51
N ALA A 54 -18.88 4.77 -3.14
CA ALA A 54 -17.61 4.87 -3.87
C ALA A 54 -16.39 4.67 -2.95
N LEU A 55 -16.39 5.26 -1.76
CA LEU A 55 -15.31 5.07 -0.77
C LEU A 55 -15.25 3.62 -0.25
N LEU A 56 -16.40 3.02 0.03
CA LEU A 56 -16.46 1.61 0.47
C LEU A 56 -15.93 0.67 -0.61
N GLU A 57 -16.21 0.97 -1.88
CA GLU A 57 -15.70 0.20 -2.99
C GLU A 57 -14.18 0.34 -3.16
N GLU A 58 -13.63 1.53 -2.99
CA GLU A 58 -12.17 1.76 -2.98
C GLU A 58 -11.47 0.99 -1.84
N ILE A 59 -12.10 0.94 -0.66
CA ILE A 59 -11.62 0.13 0.47
C ILE A 59 -11.66 -1.35 0.11
N LYS A 60 -12.78 -1.88 -0.39
CA LYS A 60 -12.91 -3.30 -0.81
C LYS A 60 -11.83 -3.67 -1.84
N GLN A 61 -11.60 -2.81 -2.83
CA GLN A 61 -10.58 -3.03 -3.85
C GLN A 61 -9.17 -3.06 -3.26
N THR A 62 -8.88 -2.21 -2.29
CA THR A 62 -7.59 -2.20 -1.62
C THR A 62 -7.41 -3.46 -0.76
N GLN A 63 -8.48 -3.93 -0.09
CA GLN A 63 -8.45 -5.21 0.64
C GLN A 63 -8.14 -6.39 -0.29
N ALA A 64 -8.77 -6.45 -1.46
CA ALA A 64 -8.53 -7.51 -2.44
C ALA A 64 -7.06 -7.53 -2.91
N VAL A 65 -6.45 -6.36 -3.14
CA VAL A 65 -5.04 -6.27 -3.52
C VAL A 65 -4.13 -6.73 -2.39
N GLU A 66 -4.35 -6.30 -1.15
CA GLU A 66 -3.53 -6.73 -0.01
C GLU A 66 -3.61 -8.24 0.23
N GLU A 67 -4.80 -8.82 0.10
CA GLU A 67 -4.99 -10.26 0.24
C GLU A 67 -4.19 -11.03 -0.82
N TYR A 68 -4.23 -10.55 -2.06
CA TYR A 68 -3.47 -11.12 -3.15
C TYR A 68 -1.95 -11.00 -2.93
N GLN A 69 -1.47 -9.81 -2.52
CA GLN A 69 -0.05 -9.61 -2.18
C GLN A 69 0.41 -10.58 -1.08
N ARG A 70 -0.40 -10.71 -0.02
CA ARG A 70 -0.11 -11.60 1.11
C ARG A 70 -0.08 -13.07 0.67
N LYS A 71 -0.93 -13.45 -0.28
CA LYS A 71 -0.94 -14.80 -0.84
C LYS A 71 0.27 -15.05 -1.71
N ALA A 72 0.65 -14.11 -2.58
CA ALA A 72 1.87 -14.19 -3.38
C ALA A 72 3.12 -14.38 -2.49
N LEU A 73 3.23 -13.63 -1.39
CA LEU A 73 4.30 -13.79 -0.39
C LEU A 73 4.34 -15.17 0.28
N ARG A 74 3.19 -15.82 0.44
CA ARG A 74 3.10 -17.19 0.98
C ARG A 74 3.44 -18.23 -0.08
N ALA A 75 3.02 -18.00 -1.32
CA ALA A 75 3.21 -18.90 -2.45
C ALA A 75 4.69 -19.01 -2.87
N THR A 76 5.46 -17.92 -2.78
CA THR A 76 6.92 -17.92 -2.96
C THR A 76 7.65 -18.82 -1.95
N GLY A 77 6.96 -19.31 -0.91
CA GLY A 77 7.42 -20.33 0.03
C GLY A 77 7.02 -21.78 -0.28
N GLY A 78 6.30 -22.06 -1.39
CA GLY A 78 6.03 -23.46 -1.82
C GLY A 78 4.68 -23.79 -2.49
N ALA A 79 4.00 -22.87 -3.18
CA ALA A 79 2.76 -23.18 -3.93
C ALA A 79 2.92 -22.99 -5.45
N SER A 80 2.13 -23.71 -6.25
CA SER A 80 2.22 -23.73 -7.73
C SER A 80 1.46 -22.57 -8.39
N ASP A 81 1.98 -22.03 -9.50
CA ASP A 81 1.39 -20.92 -10.28
C ASP A 81 -0.10 -21.08 -10.62
N ASN A 82 -0.60 -22.31 -10.75
CA ASN A 82 -2.00 -22.57 -11.12
C ASN A 82 -3.02 -22.22 -10.02
N GLU A 83 -2.62 -22.20 -8.75
CA GLU A 83 -3.52 -21.84 -7.66
C GLU A 83 -3.78 -20.33 -7.66
N LEU A 84 -2.74 -19.51 -7.81
CA LEU A 84 -2.83 -18.05 -7.81
C LEU A 84 -3.74 -17.49 -8.92
N ASP A 85 -3.76 -18.13 -10.10
CA ASP A 85 -4.56 -17.69 -11.25
C ASP A 85 -6.06 -18.02 -11.06
N SER A 86 -6.39 -19.20 -10.55
CA SER A 86 -7.77 -19.58 -10.22
C SER A 86 -8.37 -18.70 -9.12
N ASP A 87 -7.56 -18.31 -8.14
CA ASP A 87 -7.98 -17.45 -7.04
C ASP A 87 -8.17 -16.00 -7.47
N LEU A 88 -7.36 -15.53 -8.43
CA LEU A 88 -7.51 -14.22 -9.05
C LEU A 88 -8.87 -14.13 -9.76
N ASP A 89 -9.24 -15.13 -10.56
CA ASP A 89 -10.53 -15.16 -11.23
C ASP A 89 -11.70 -15.13 -10.23
N GLN A 90 -11.61 -15.89 -9.13
CA GLN A 90 -12.63 -15.88 -8.08
C GLN A 90 -12.75 -14.50 -7.41
N LEU A 91 -11.64 -13.87 -7.03
CA LEU A 91 -11.65 -12.52 -6.43
C LEU A 91 -12.24 -11.46 -7.37
N LEU A 92 -11.96 -11.60 -8.68
CA LEU A 92 -12.52 -10.71 -9.69
C LEU A 92 -14.03 -10.91 -9.84
N GLU A 93 -14.52 -12.15 -9.83
CA GLU A 93 -15.96 -12.47 -9.89
C GLU A 93 -16.72 -11.97 -8.65
N GLU A 94 -16.13 -12.08 -7.45
CA GLU A 94 -16.73 -11.56 -6.21
C GLU A 94 -16.87 -10.03 -6.25
N LEU A 95 -15.86 -9.32 -6.75
CA LEU A 95 -15.95 -7.86 -6.98
C LEU A 95 -16.99 -7.48 -8.04
N ASP A 96 -17.29 -8.40 -8.96
CA ASP A 96 -18.18 -8.17 -10.10
C ASP A 96 -19.67 -8.26 -9.73
N ASN A 97 -20.00 -9.04 -8.71
CA ASN A 97 -21.38 -9.34 -8.30
C ASN A 97 -22.03 -8.26 -7.41
N ASP A 98 -21.24 -7.34 -6.85
CA ASP A 98 -21.69 -6.32 -5.88
C ASP A 98 -22.16 -4.99 -6.51
N ALA A 99 -22.08 -4.81 -7.83
CA ALA A 99 -22.35 -3.52 -8.52
C ALA A 99 -23.67 -3.50 -9.31
N GLU A 100 -24.51 -2.47 -9.10
CA GLU A 100 -25.71 -2.22 -9.92
C GLU A 100 -25.36 -2.04 -11.41
N GLU A 101 -26.24 -2.54 -12.29
CA GLU A 101 -26.10 -2.58 -13.76
C GLU A 101 -25.85 -1.20 -14.43
N SER A 102 -26.06 -0.10 -13.72
CA SER A 102 -26.07 1.27 -14.28
C SER A 102 -24.69 1.88 -14.62
N LEU A 103 -23.57 1.23 -14.29
CA LEU A 103 -22.21 1.79 -14.41
C LEU A 103 -21.18 0.89 -15.13
N ALA A 104 -21.60 0.20 -16.21
CA ALA A 104 -20.76 -0.72 -16.98
C ALA A 104 -19.39 -0.17 -17.44
N GLN A 105 -19.30 1.11 -17.82
CA GLN A 105 -18.04 1.73 -18.25
C GLN A 105 -17.07 1.99 -17.09
N TYR A 106 -17.59 2.33 -15.91
CA TYR A 106 -16.76 2.53 -14.72
C TYR A 106 -16.27 1.18 -14.17
N ARG A 107 -17.08 0.13 -14.34
CA ARG A 107 -16.74 -1.26 -14.04
C ARG A 107 -15.56 -1.77 -14.88
N GLU A 108 -15.61 -1.61 -16.21
CA GLU A 108 -14.52 -2.08 -17.08
C GLU A 108 -13.19 -1.39 -16.78
N ALA A 109 -13.20 -0.07 -16.58
CA ALA A 109 -12.00 0.70 -16.25
C ALA A 109 -11.38 0.25 -14.91
N ARG A 110 -12.21 -0.01 -13.89
CA ARG A 110 -11.76 -0.49 -12.58
C ARG A 110 -11.22 -1.92 -12.61
N LEU A 111 -11.91 -2.84 -13.28
CA LEU A 111 -11.44 -4.21 -13.48
C LEU A 111 -10.09 -4.23 -14.22
N ALA A 112 -9.95 -3.38 -15.24
CA ALA A 112 -8.68 -3.25 -15.96
C ALA A 112 -7.57 -2.71 -15.04
N GLU A 113 -7.87 -1.76 -14.16
CA GLU A 113 -6.91 -1.26 -13.16
C GLU A 113 -6.47 -2.38 -12.20
N LEU A 114 -7.42 -3.10 -11.61
CA LEU A 114 -7.13 -4.22 -10.70
C LEU A 114 -6.29 -5.31 -11.37
N LYS A 115 -6.65 -5.72 -12.59
CA LYS A 115 -5.86 -6.68 -13.38
C LYS A 115 -4.43 -6.20 -13.62
N ARG A 116 -4.22 -4.90 -13.83
CA ARG A 116 -2.86 -4.35 -13.95
C ARG A 116 -2.08 -4.43 -12.64
N GLU A 117 -2.73 -4.19 -11.50
CA GLU A 117 -2.09 -4.30 -10.19
C GLU A 117 -1.74 -5.75 -9.86
N PHE A 118 -2.66 -6.69 -10.04
CA PHE A 118 -2.38 -8.12 -9.86
C PHE A 118 -1.25 -8.58 -10.77
N GLY A 119 -1.27 -8.20 -12.05
CA GLY A 119 -0.18 -8.52 -12.96
C GLY A 119 1.17 -7.88 -12.58
N LYS A 120 1.23 -6.78 -11.82
CA LYS A 120 2.50 -6.27 -11.26
C LYS A 120 3.02 -7.18 -10.15
N ILE A 121 2.12 -7.66 -9.30
CA ILE A 121 2.44 -8.58 -8.20
C ILE A 121 2.97 -9.89 -8.77
N ASP A 122 2.33 -10.44 -9.80
CA ASP A 122 2.78 -11.69 -10.44
C ASP A 122 4.16 -11.55 -11.07
N ARG A 123 4.39 -10.45 -11.80
CA ARG A 123 5.72 -10.16 -12.36
C ARG A 123 6.75 -10.03 -11.26
N ALA A 124 6.43 -9.32 -10.18
CA ALA A 124 7.34 -9.19 -9.05
C ALA A 124 7.64 -10.54 -8.40
N ALA A 125 6.62 -11.38 -8.18
CA ALA A 125 6.75 -12.72 -7.60
C ALA A 125 7.62 -13.62 -8.49
N HIS A 126 7.39 -13.63 -9.80
CA HIS A 126 8.19 -14.40 -10.74
C HIS A 126 9.65 -13.90 -10.84
N GLU A 127 9.86 -12.58 -10.82
CA GLU A 127 11.22 -12.00 -10.92
C GLU A 127 12.04 -12.13 -9.64
N LEU A 128 11.41 -11.96 -8.47
CA LEU A 128 12.09 -11.92 -7.17
C LEU A 128 12.08 -13.26 -6.45
N GLY A 129 11.08 -14.11 -6.70
CA GLY A 129 10.93 -15.39 -6.00
C GLY A 129 10.96 -15.22 -4.49
N GLN A 130 11.98 -15.81 -3.85
CA GLN A 130 12.17 -15.74 -2.40
C GLN A 130 12.51 -14.34 -1.86
N ASP A 131 12.99 -13.44 -2.72
CA ASP A 131 13.30 -12.05 -2.35
C ASP A 131 12.06 -11.12 -2.42
N LEU A 132 10.88 -11.67 -2.76
CA LEU A 132 9.64 -10.90 -2.82
C LEU A 132 9.29 -10.32 -1.45
N GLY A 133 9.03 -9.01 -1.41
CA GLY A 133 8.69 -8.30 -0.18
C GLY A 133 9.83 -8.17 0.82
N LEU A 134 11.08 -8.43 0.41
CA LEU A 134 12.27 -8.24 1.23
C LEU A 134 13.11 -7.06 0.73
N VAL A 135 13.98 -6.55 1.61
CA VAL A 135 15.00 -5.57 1.24
C VAL A 135 16.25 -6.32 0.75
N THR A 136 16.60 -6.13 -0.52
CA THR A 136 17.80 -6.74 -1.10
C THR A 136 19.03 -5.90 -0.76
N PHE A 137 20.01 -6.49 -0.07
CA PHE A 137 21.29 -5.83 0.23
C PHE A 137 22.29 -6.08 -0.90
N VAL A 138 22.68 -5.00 -1.57
CA VAL A 138 23.60 -5.02 -2.71
C VAL A 138 24.99 -4.57 -2.25
N ASN A 139 26.03 -5.25 -2.73
CA ASN A 139 27.42 -4.97 -2.34
C ASN A 139 28.25 -4.28 -3.44
N ASP A 140 27.68 -4.10 -4.64
CA ASP A 140 28.36 -3.52 -5.80
C ASP A 140 27.51 -2.44 -6.50
N GLU A 141 28.13 -1.34 -6.91
CA GLU A 141 27.44 -0.20 -7.54
C GLU A 141 26.88 -0.53 -8.93
N LYS A 142 27.59 -1.37 -9.69
CA LYS A 142 27.18 -1.73 -11.05
C LYS A 142 25.97 -2.64 -10.97
N GLU A 143 26.00 -3.63 -10.09
CA GLU A 143 24.85 -4.49 -9.81
C GLU A 143 23.63 -3.68 -9.36
N LEU A 144 23.83 -2.70 -8.48
CA LEU A 144 22.75 -1.81 -8.03
C LEU A 144 22.11 -1.06 -9.21
N MET A 145 22.91 -0.50 -10.11
CA MET A 145 22.40 0.22 -11.29
C MET A 145 21.68 -0.70 -12.28
N ASP A 146 22.16 -1.93 -12.44
CA ASP A 146 21.49 -2.95 -13.26
C ASP A 146 20.12 -3.33 -12.67
N LEU A 147 20.01 -3.46 -11.34
CA LEU A 147 18.74 -3.73 -10.66
C LEU A 147 17.77 -2.54 -10.76
N VAL A 148 18.26 -1.31 -10.60
CA VAL A 148 17.47 -0.08 -10.70
C VAL A 148 16.91 0.14 -12.10
N THR A 149 17.64 -0.26 -13.14
CA THR A 149 17.19 -0.11 -14.54
C THR A 149 16.22 -1.20 -14.98
N LYS A 150 16.29 -2.40 -14.38
CA LYS A 150 15.35 -3.50 -14.64
C LYS A 150 14.00 -3.31 -13.95
N ALA A 151 13.97 -2.70 -12.77
CA ALA A 151 12.74 -2.50 -12.02
C ALA A 151 11.88 -1.35 -12.60
N ASP A 152 10.56 -1.53 -12.63
CA ASP A 152 9.63 -0.46 -13.03
C ASP A 152 9.61 0.65 -11.97
N VAL A 153 9.51 0.27 -10.70
CA VAL A 153 9.61 1.16 -9.53
C VAL A 153 10.56 0.52 -8.52
N CYS A 154 11.53 1.30 -8.03
CA CYS A 154 12.41 0.84 -6.97
C CYS A 154 12.81 1.97 -6.02
N MET A 155 13.23 1.58 -4.81
CA MET A 155 13.77 2.47 -3.80
C MET A 155 15.14 1.98 -3.38
N VAL A 156 16.11 2.87 -3.34
CA VAL A 156 17.50 2.57 -2.98
C VAL A 156 17.87 3.29 -1.70
N HIS A 157 18.13 2.54 -0.64
CA HIS A 157 18.66 3.08 0.60
C HIS A 157 20.19 3.04 0.62
N PHE A 158 20.80 4.22 0.59
CA PHE A 158 22.21 4.41 0.93
C PHE A 158 22.34 4.52 2.45
N HIS A 159 22.97 3.51 3.07
CA HIS A 159 23.01 3.38 4.52
C HIS A 159 24.43 3.19 5.06
N GLN A 160 24.55 3.37 6.37
CA GLN A 160 25.76 3.04 7.11
C GLN A 160 25.37 2.31 8.41
N PRO A 161 25.85 1.07 8.66
CA PRO A 161 25.41 0.23 9.78
C PRO A 161 25.62 0.85 11.17
N GLU A 162 26.64 1.69 11.31
CA GLU A 162 26.99 2.32 12.59
C GLU A 162 26.00 3.42 13.00
N PHE A 163 25.21 3.93 12.05
CA PHE A 163 24.30 5.05 12.31
C PHE A 163 22.93 4.53 12.76
N ALA A 164 22.52 4.90 13.98
CA ALA A 164 21.22 4.49 14.55
C ALA A 164 20.03 4.86 13.64
N ARG A 165 20.07 6.02 12.98
CA ARG A 165 19.01 6.46 12.06
C ARG A 165 18.90 5.58 10.82
N CYS A 166 20.00 5.02 10.33
CA CYS A 166 19.98 4.05 9.23
C CYS A 166 19.32 2.74 9.65
N LYS A 167 19.51 2.30 10.90
CA LYS A 167 18.85 1.09 11.43
C LYS A 167 17.32 1.26 11.45
N VAL A 168 16.85 2.40 11.96
CA VAL A 168 15.42 2.74 11.94
C VAL A 168 14.88 2.76 10.51
N MET A 169 15.59 3.40 9.57
CA MET A 169 15.16 3.42 8.16
C MET A 169 15.07 2.01 7.55
N ASN A 170 16.04 1.13 7.83
CA ASN A 170 16.00 -0.27 7.38
C ASN A 170 14.78 -1.02 7.93
N GLU A 171 14.46 -0.86 9.22
CA GLU A 171 13.29 -1.50 9.83
C GLU A 171 11.98 -1.05 9.17
N ARG A 172 11.86 0.26 8.87
CA ARG A 172 10.67 0.82 8.21
C ARG A 172 10.57 0.39 6.75
N LEU A 173 11.69 0.33 6.03
CA LEU A 173 11.75 -0.16 4.66
C LEU A 173 11.41 -1.64 4.57
N ALA A 174 11.84 -2.47 5.52
CA ALA A 174 11.45 -3.88 5.58
C ALA A 174 9.93 -4.03 5.75
N ALA A 175 9.33 -3.27 6.67
CA ALA A 175 7.88 -3.28 6.84
C ALA A 175 7.12 -2.81 5.59
N VAL A 176 7.67 -1.85 4.84
CA VAL A 176 7.07 -1.38 3.58
C VAL A 176 7.26 -2.38 2.45
N ALA A 177 8.40 -3.07 2.37
CA ALA A 177 8.67 -4.08 1.36
C ALA A 177 7.62 -5.20 1.42
N GLU A 178 7.28 -5.67 2.63
CA GLU A 178 6.25 -6.69 2.84
C GLU A 178 4.85 -6.22 2.40
N LYS A 179 4.56 -4.92 2.49
CA LYS A 179 3.26 -4.36 2.11
C LYS A 179 3.15 -4.01 0.63
N HIS A 180 4.25 -3.63 -0.01
CA HIS A 180 4.28 -3.13 -1.40
C HIS A 180 5.25 -3.96 -2.21
N VAL A 181 4.87 -5.21 -2.48
CA VAL A 181 5.70 -6.20 -3.17
C VAL A 181 6.00 -5.82 -4.63
N ASP A 182 5.23 -4.91 -5.20
CA ASP A 182 5.43 -4.33 -6.52
C ASP A 182 6.55 -3.28 -6.56
N VAL A 183 7.01 -2.79 -5.39
CA VAL A 183 8.12 -1.85 -5.24
C VAL A 183 9.37 -2.60 -4.81
N ARG A 184 10.39 -2.64 -5.68
CA ARG A 184 11.67 -3.27 -5.33
C ARG A 184 12.47 -2.38 -4.38
N ILE A 185 12.77 -2.88 -3.18
CA ILE A 185 13.56 -2.13 -2.19
C ILE A 185 14.99 -2.69 -2.11
N LEU A 186 15.96 -1.83 -2.36
CA LEU A 186 17.38 -2.14 -2.40
C LEU A 186 18.10 -1.34 -1.30
N ALA A 187 19.14 -1.92 -0.71
CA ALA A 187 19.99 -1.24 0.26
C ALA A 187 21.47 -1.45 -0.08
N ILE A 188 22.27 -0.40 -0.01
CA ILE A 188 23.72 -0.47 -0.22
C ILE A 188 24.45 0.35 0.85
N LYS A 189 25.60 -0.15 1.30
CA LYS A 189 26.47 0.61 2.19
C LYS A 189 27.08 1.76 1.40
N ALA A 190 26.99 2.99 1.91
CA ALA A 190 27.55 4.16 1.23
C ALA A 190 29.07 4.02 0.93
N GLY A 191 29.82 3.32 1.79
CA GLY A 191 31.24 3.03 1.56
C GLY A 191 31.54 2.05 0.43
N LEU A 192 30.57 1.22 0.04
CA LEU A 192 30.66 0.34 -1.14
C LEU A 192 30.20 1.05 -2.41
N ALA A 193 29.65 2.27 -2.29
CA ALA A 193 29.13 3.04 -3.39
C ALA A 193 29.76 4.45 -3.55
N PRO A 194 31.10 4.57 -3.66
CA PRO A 194 31.77 5.86 -3.72
C PRO A 194 31.44 6.68 -4.97
N PHE A 195 31.25 6.04 -6.13
CA PHE A 195 30.94 6.75 -7.38
C PHE A 195 29.53 7.34 -7.31
N LEU A 196 28.55 6.56 -6.86
CA LEU A 196 27.16 7.01 -6.71
C LEU A 196 27.03 8.07 -5.62
N VAL A 197 27.73 7.91 -4.49
CA VAL A 197 27.77 8.91 -3.42
C VAL A 197 28.28 10.26 -3.95
N ALA A 198 29.38 10.26 -4.72
CA ALA A 198 29.92 11.46 -5.32
C ALA A 198 29.00 12.05 -6.39
N LYS A 199 28.47 11.21 -7.29
CA LYS A 199 27.63 11.63 -8.42
C LYS A 199 26.29 12.21 -7.97
N LEU A 200 25.67 11.60 -6.96
CA LEU A 200 24.37 11.99 -6.40
C LEU A 200 24.50 13.03 -5.27
N GLN A 201 25.73 13.39 -4.92
CA GLN A 201 26.09 14.37 -3.88
C GLN A 201 25.50 14.01 -2.51
N LEU A 202 25.65 12.75 -2.09
CA LEU A 202 25.13 12.25 -0.81
C LEU A 202 26.02 12.73 0.33
N LYS A 203 25.57 13.75 1.07
CA LYS A 203 26.33 14.37 2.19
C LYS A 203 25.86 13.93 3.58
N VAL A 204 24.61 13.49 3.69
CA VAL A 204 23.95 13.17 4.97
C VAL A 204 23.32 11.80 4.83
N LEU A 205 23.49 10.92 5.81
CA LEU A 205 22.83 9.60 5.86
C LEU A 205 21.81 9.56 7.00
N PRO A 206 20.73 8.77 6.89
CA PRO A 206 20.34 7.92 5.76
C PRO A 206 19.84 8.72 4.54
N VAL A 207 20.02 8.19 3.33
CA VAL A 207 19.31 8.67 2.13
C VAL A 207 18.58 7.52 1.48
N VAL A 208 17.33 7.76 1.10
CA VAL A 208 16.54 6.84 0.27
C VAL A 208 16.18 7.56 -1.01
N ILE A 209 16.48 6.96 -2.16
CA ILE A 209 16.16 7.54 -3.47
C ILE A 209 15.20 6.61 -4.18
N ALA A 210 14.10 7.16 -4.67
CA ALA A 210 13.12 6.42 -5.42
C ALA A 210 13.30 6.67 -6.91
N TYR A 211 13.26 5.57 -7.68
CA TYR A 211 13.39 5.57 -9.12
C TYR A 211 12.14 4.97 -9.75
N ARG A 212 11.84 5.44 -10.96
CA ARG A 212 10.88 4.81 -11.87
C ARG A 212 11.50 4.69 -13.25
N LYS A 213 11.56 3.46 -13.77
CA LYS A 213 12.19 3.15 -15.06
C LYS A 213 13.59 3.75 -15.18
N GLY A 214 14.40 3.57 -14.13
CA GLY A 214 15.77 4.08 -14.03
C GLY A 214 15.92 5.60 -13.86
N LYS A 215 14.82 6.37 -13.77
CA LYS A 215 14.87 7.83 -13.54
C LYS A 215 14.55 8.15 -12.08
N GLU A 216 15.35 9.01 -11.48
CA GLU A 216 15.09 9.51 -10.12
C GLU A 216 13.77 10.30 -10.11
N LEU A 217 12.87 9.93 -9.19
CA LEU A 217 11.59 10.62 -8.96
C LEU A 217 11.67 11.56 -7.76
N ALA A 218 12.18 11.05 -6.64
CA ALA A 218 12.25 11.77 -5.38
C ALA A 218 13.28 11.11 -4.46
N ARG A 219 13.75 11.86 -3.46
CA ARG A 219 14.65 11.34 -2.43
C ARG A 219 14.26 11.84 -1.04
N ILE A 220 14.53 11.02 -0.04
CA ILE A 220 14.42 11.32 1.39
C ILE A 220 15.83 11.51 1.91
N VAL A 221 16.08 12.62 2.60
CA VAL A 221 17.34 12.86 3.32
C VAL A 221 17.04 12.85 4.83
N GLY A 222 17.69 11.97 5.56
CA GLY A 222 17.39 11.75 6.98
C GLY A 222 15.95 11.24 7.15
N PHE A 223 15.14 11.98 7.91
CA PHE A 223 13.70 11.71 8.14
C PHE A 223 12.82 12.89 7.73
N GLU A 224 13.32 13.76 6.86
CA GLU A 224 12.59 14.94 6.41
C GLU A 224 11.31 14.54 5.68
N GLY A 225 10.19 15.16 6.05
CA GLY A 225 8.89 14.92 5.42
C GLY A 225 8.17 13.63 5.84
N LEU A 226 8.71 12.86 6.79
CA LEU A 226 8.12 11.60 7.28
C LEU A 226 7.28 11.75 8.56
N GLY A 227 7.13 12.97 9.10
CA GLY A 227 6.25 13.24 10.24
C GLY A 227 6.72 12.71 11.60
N GLY A 228 8.02 12.47 11.75
CA GLY A 228 8.64 11.88 12.95
C GLY A 228 9.28 12.87 13.92
N SER A 229 9.76 12.37 15.06
CA SER A 229 10.38 13.13 16.17
C SER A 229 11.88 13.44 15.95
N GLY A 230 12.35 13.45 14.71
CA GLY A 230 13.77 13.64 14.36
C GLY A 230 14.65 12.39 14.62
N THR A 231 14.31 11.55 15.60
CA THR A 231 15.01 10.28 15.92
C THR A 231 14.27 9.03 15.47
N ASP A 232 12.95 9.11 15.25
CA ASP A 232 12.11 8.02 14.75
C ASP A 232 10.98 8.59 13.88
N PHE A 233 10.36 7.75 13.06
CA PHE A 233 9.19 8.08 12.25
C PHE A 233 8.29 6.85 12.06
N PRO A 234 6.97 7.06 11.92
CA PRO A 234 6.01 5.97 11.69
C PRO A 234 6.14 5.38 10.28
N VAL A 235 5.86 4.08 10.10
CA VAL A 235 5.85 3.41 8.78
C VAL A 235 4.88 4.11 7.82
N GLU A 236 3.75 4.54 8.38
CA GLU A 236 2.72 5.39 7.79
C GLU A 236 3.32 6.60 7.06
N GLY A 237 4.33 7.23 7.65
CA GLY A 237 4.99 8.42 7.10
C GLY A 237 5.70 8.10 5.79
N LEU A 238 6.35 6.94 5.72
CA LEU A 238 7.03 6.46 4.52
C LEU A 238 6.04 6.03 3.44
N GLU A 239 4.97 5.32 3.81
CA GLU A 239 3.90 4.94 2.87
C GLU A 239 3.20 6.19 2.30
N THR A 240 2.94 7.19 3.14
CA THR A 240 2.35 8.47 2.72
C THR A 240 3.27 9.21 1.76
N TRP A 241 4.59 9.19 2.01
CA TRP A 241 5.58 9.76 1.11
C TRP A 241 5.57 9.01 -0.24
N MET A 242 5.51 7.68 -0.23
CA MET A 242 5.45 6.87 -1.44
C MET A 242 4.21 7.16 -2.28
N PHE A 243 3.05 7.24 -1.65
CA PHE A 243 1.79 7.58 -2.30
C PHE A 243 1.83 8.99 -2.91
N ARG A 244 2.32 9.99 -2.15
CA ARG A 244 2.43 11.39 -2.63
C ARG A 244 3.33 11.53 -3.85
N HIS A 245 4.42 10.78 -3.89
CA HIS A 245 5.35 10.74 -5.03
C HIS A 245 4.92 9.74 -6.13
N ARG A 246 3.72 9.18 -6.01
CA ARG A 246 3.13 8.22 -6.95
C ARG A 246 4.00 6.99 -7.17
N LEU A 247 4.74 6.53 -6.16
CA LEU A 247 5.49 5.27 -6.23
C LEU A 247 4.53 4.08 -6.18
N VAL A 248 3.51 4.19 -5.35
CA VAL A 248 2.39 3.25 -5.22
C VAL A 248 1.09 3.95 -5.59
N ASN A 249 0.14 3.18 -6.13
CA ASN A 249 -1.16 3.71 -6.57
C ASN A 249 -2.22 3.70 -5.46
N ARG A 250 -2.03 2.89 -4.41
CA ARG A 250 -2.93 2.78 -3.27
C ARG A 250 -2.14 2.80 -1.97
N ARG A 251 -2.84 3.10 -0.89
CA ARG A 251 -2.28 3.04 0.46
C ARG A 251 -2.69 1.71 1.09
N ALA A 252 -1.79 1.08 1.83
CA ALA A 252 -2.14 -0.12 2.56
C ALA A 252 -3.19 0.21 3.65
N LEU A 253 -4.25 -0.59 3.73
CA LEU A 253 -5.26 -0.61 4.78
C LEU A 253 -4.74 -1.30 6.05
N THR A 254 -3.89 -2.33 5.90
CA THR A 254 -3.35 -3.04 7.06
C THR A 254 -2.15 -2.32 7.67
N PHE A 255 -2.37 -1.81 8.88
CA PHE A 255 -1.31 -1.42 9.81
C PHE A 255 -0.98 -2.61 10.71
N ALA A 256 0.00 -3.41 10.32
CA ALA A 256 0.72 -4.23 11.28
C ALA A 256 2.12 -4.57 10.76
N ALA A 257 3.11 -3.85 11.30
CA ALA A 257 4.44 -4.40 11.47
C ALA A 257 4.30 -5.73 12.22
N LYS A 258 4.77 -6.82 11.63
CA LYS A 258 5.01 -8.06 12.35
C LYS A 258 6.11 -7.78 13.38
N LYS A 259 5.78 -7.69 14.67
CA LYS A 259 6.77 -7.74 15.76
C LYS A 259 6.52 -8.95 16.65
N ALA A 260 7.35 -9.96 16.41
CA ALA A 260 7.89 -11.00 17.29
C ALA A 260 6.96 -11.95 18.08
N THR A 261 7.07 -13.25 17.76
CA THR A 261 7.75 -14.22 18.66
C THR A 261 8.37 -15.34 17.84
N GLN A 262 9.71 -15.31 17.73
CA GLN A 262 10.49 -16.54 17.79
C GLN A 262 10.34 -17.05 19.22
N ASN A 263 9.74 -18.22 19.40
CA ASN A 263 10.18 -19.15 20.42
C ASN A 263 10.71 -20.34 19.64
N ASP A 264 12.02 -20.56 19.74
CA ASP A 264 12.62 -21.87 19.55
C ASP A 264 11.92 -22.83 20.51
N GLU A 265 11.17 -23.79 19.96
CA GLU A 265 11.02 -25.09 20.58
C GLU A 265 11.51 -26.09 19.55
N SER A 266 12.80 -26.42 19.68
CA SER A 266 13.37 -27.64 19.16
C SER A 266 12.62 -28.83 19.75
N ASP A 267 12.10 -29.69 18.87
CA ASP A 267 11.84 -31.09 19.16
C ASP A 267 13.02 -31.69 19.93
N ASP A 268 12.76 -32.22 21.11
CA ASP A 268 13.40 -33.45 21.57
C ASP A 268 12.28 -34.32 22.16
N ASP A 269 11.79 -35.23 21.31
CA ASP A 269 11.20 -36.49 21.71
C ASP A 269 12.15 -37.18 22.70
N ASP A 270 11.65 -37.60 23.86
CA ASP A 270 11.98 -38.93 24.36
C ASP A 270 10.95 -39.43 25.39
N TRP A 271 10.25 -40.46 24.95
CA TRP A 271 9.49 -41.44 25.72
C TRP A 271 10.28 -41.99 26.92
N TYR A 272 9.66 -42.06 28.11
CA TYR A 272 9.33 -43.29 28.87
C TYR A 272 8.70 -42.95 30.23
#